data_AF-A0A9W4WXP8-F1
#
_entry.id   AF-A0A9W4WXP8-F1
#
_cell.length_a   1.000
_cell.length_b   1.000
_cell.length_c   1.000
_cell.angle_alpha   90.00
_cell.angle_beta   90.00
_cell.angle_gamma   90.00
#
_symmetry.space_group_name_H-M   'P 1'
#
loop_
_entity.id
_entity.type
_entity.pdbx_description
1 polymer ?
#
loop_
_entity_poly.entity_id
_entity_poly.type
_entity_poly.pdbx_seq_one_letter_code
_entity_poly.pdbx_strand_id
1 'polypeptide(L)'
;MAEVWEDSTEDNINLKVYRENFRRPFDEPEGPITWHQNIRGLFTENNARCMISKNINLSSYDSVKDNAKPIYIKLSRKEMPPGDPWSDYQIGLFKRWMDGDGHGENKCLLGDVPSATDYSKKIRDAPLRYQFPETLPDDFIPTFYQNIKPLFTVCDQKFGKEDYQVDIMDYEQVRNQAKKHVQGDKNKNIINDIVNNVFPTGSQWPSTWKNVLNRWIKYDCKIGEVPIGQESL
;
A
#
# COMPACT_ATOMS: atom_id res chain seq x y z
N MET A 1 19.07 -20.63 -11.16
CA MET A 1 17.80 -21.34 -11.42
C MET A 1 16.72 -20.30 -11.62
N ALA A 2 15.93 -20.38 -12.69
CA ALA A 2 14.79 -19.49 -12.86
C ALA A 2 13.72 -19.88 -11.83
N GLU A 3 13.27 -18.91 -11.03
CA GLU A 3 12.21 -19.13 -10.05
C GLU A 3 10.86 -19.20 -10.79
N VAL A 4 10.15 -20.31 -10.67
CA VAL A 4 8.87 -20.53 -11.36
C VAL A 4 7.74 -19.91 -10.54
N TRP A 5 6.97 -19.05 -11.21
CA TRP A 5 5.71 -18.53 -10.69
C TRP A 5 4.63 -19.60 -10.80
N GLU A 6 3.94 -19.85 -9.71
CA GLU A 6 2.78 -20.74 -9.66
C GLU A 6 1.60 -19.88 -9.25
N ASP A 7 0.49 -19.94 -9.99
CA ASP A 7 -0.75 -19.38 -9.47
C ASP A 7 -1.25 -20.29 -8.33
N SER A 8 -1.72 -19.69 -7.24
CA SER A 8 -2.22 -20.51 -6.13
C SER A 8 -3.56 -21.13 -6.49
N THR A 9 -3.74 -22.37 -6.05
CA THR A 9 -5.06 -23.01 -5.96
C THR A 9 -5.98 -22.22 -5.03
N GLU A 10 -7.29 -22.40 -5.19
CA GLU A 10 -8.34 -21.67 -4.44
C GLU A 10 -8.08 -21.61 -2.92
N ASP A 11 -7.57 -22.69 -2.33
CA ASP A 11 -7.44 -22.80 -0.87
C ASP A 11 -6.14 -22.25 -0.26
N ASN A 12 -5.12 -21.92 -1.06
CA ASN A 12 -3.80 -21.51 -0.54
C ASN A 12 -3.45 -20.08 -0.97
N ILE A 13 -2.92 -19.25 -0.07
CA ILE A 13 -2.38 -17.95 -0.49
C ILE A 13 -1.02 -18.16 -1.17
N ASN A 14 -0.87 -17.65 -2.40
CA ASN A 14 0.45 -17.51 -3.00
C ASN A 14 1.17 -16.31 -2.39
N LEU A 15 2.16 -16.55 -1.52
CA LEU A 15 2.96 -15.46 -0.93
C LEU A 15 4.04 -14.91 -1.87
N LYS A 16 4.41 -15.63 -2.95
CA LYS A 16 5.46 -15.18 -3.88
C LYS A 16 5.09 -13.87 -4.58
N VAL A 17 3.79 -13.66 -4.80
CA VAL A 17 3.20 -12.44 -5.39
C VAL A 17 3.50 -11.14 -4.63
N TYR A 18 3.87 -11.24 -3.34
CA TYR A 18 4.16 -10.10 -2.48
C TYR A 18 5.64 -9.73 -2.47
N ARG A 19 6.49 -10.54 -3.10
CA ARG A 19 7.92 -10.27 -3.15
C ARG A 19 8.22 -9.10 -4.10
N GLU A 20 9.13 -8.23 -3.65
CA GLU A 20 9.53 -7.02 -4.37
C GLU A 20 10.12 -7.31 -5.77
N ASN A 21 10.79 -8.45 -5.96
CA ASN A 21 11.40 -8.79 -7.23
C ASN A 21 10.38 -9.00 -8.37
N PHE A 22 9.10 -9.26 -8.08
CA PHE A 22 8.02 -9.34 -9.07
C PHE A 22 7.30 -8.01 -9.31
N ARG A 23 7.67 -6.94 -8.60
CA ARG A 23 6.96 -5.66 -8.58
C ARG A 23 7.76 -4.56 -9.28
N ARG A 24 7.03 -3.58 -9.82
CA ARG A 24 7.60 -2.36 -10.39
C ARG A 24 6.73 -1.14 -10.05
N PRO A 25 7.29 0.08 -10.12
CA PRO A 25 6.53 1.30 -9.97
C PRO A 25 5.34 1.36 -10.93
N PHE A 26 4.28 2.03 -10.50
CA PHE A 26 3.10 2.19 -11.33
C PHE A 26 3.38 3.11 -12.52
N ASP A 27 3.16 2.55 -13.71
CA ASP A 27 2.93 3.26 -14.94
C ASP A 27 1.47 3.00 -15.38
N GLU A 28 0.72 4.07 -15.66
CA GLU A 28 -0.67 3.98 -16.11
C GLU A 28 -0.75 3.00 -17.30
N PRO A 29 -1.68 2.02 -17.28
CA PRO A 29 -1.80 1.08 -18.37
C PRO A 29 -2.34 1.77 -19.63
N GLU A 30 -1.48 1.86 -20.65
CA GLU A 30 -1.83 2.27 -22.03
C GLU A 30 -2.57 1.18 -22.82
N GLY A 31 -2.69 -0.03 -22.27
CA GLY A 31 -3.29 -1.20 -22.90
C GLY A 31 -4.34 -1.91 -22.05
N PRO A 32 -4.70 -3.17 -22.39
CA PRO A 32 -5.68 -3.94 -21.65
C PRO A 32 -5.29 -4.11 -20.18
N ILE A 33 -6.27 -3.96 -19.28
CA ILE A 33 -6.08 -4.19 -17.85
C ILE A 33 -6.04 -5.69 -17.60
N THR A 34 -4.97 -6.20 -17.00
CA THR A 34 -4.83 -7.63 -16.68
C THR A 34 -4.74 -7.90 -15.19
N TRP A 35 -5.08 -9.12 -14.80
CA TRP A 35 -4.95 -9.59 -13.43
C TRP A 35 -3.51 -9.49 -12.95
N HIS A 36 -2.59 -10.16 -13.65
CA HIS A 36 -1.21 -10.26 -13.22
C HIS A 36 -0.52 -8.90 -13.12
N GLN A 37 -0.73 -7.99 -14.09
CA GLN A 37 -0.01 -6.72 -14.08
C GLN A 37 -0.72 -5.61 -13.32
N ASN A 38 -2.05 -5.54 -13.33
CA ASN A 38 -2.75 -4.33 -12.88
C ASN A 38 -3.62 -4.55 -11.64
N ILE A 39 -4.26 -5.71 -11.52
CA ILE A 39 -5.24 -5.94 -10.46
C ILE A 39 -4.63 -6.65 -9.25
N ARG A 40 -3.72 -7.60 -9.49
CA ARG A 40 -3.11 -8.38 -8.42
C ARG A 40 -2.44 -7.50 -7.38
N GLY A 41 -1.73 -6.45 -7.82
CA GLY A 41 -1.02 -5.52 -6.93
C GLY A 41 -1.95 -4.72 -6.00
N LEU A 42 -3.25 -4.60 -6.32
CA LEU A 42 -4.22 -3.86 -5.52
C LEU A 42 -4.59 -4.58 -4.22
N PHE A 43 -4.46 -5.91 -4.18
CA PHE A 43 -4.75 -6.72 -3.01
C PHE A 43 -3.49 -6.93 -2.19
N THR A 44 -3.45 -6.37 -0.98
CA THR A 44 -2.33 -6.57 -0.04
C THR A 44 -2.34 -7.99 0.54
N GLU A 45 -1.23 -8.40 1.15
CA GLU A 45 -1.16 -9.69 1.86
C GLU A 45 -2.16 -9.75 3.00
N ASN A 46 -2.27 -8.66 3.76
CA ASN A 46 -3.22 -8.55 4.85
C ASN A 46 -4.67 -8.70 4.35
N ASN A 47 -5.03 -8.04 3.24
CA ASN A 47 -6.36 -8.21 2.65
C ASN A 47 -6.63 -9.67 2.28
N ALA A 48 -5.68 -10.33 1.60
CA ALA A 48 -5.84 -11.74 1.23
C ALA A 48 -6.00 -12.65 2.45
N ARG A 49 -5.20 -12.46 3.50
CA ARG A 49 -5.31 -13.23 4.75
C ARG A 49 -6.67 -13.06 5.43
N CYS A 50 -7.17 -11.83 5.53
CA CYS A 50 -8.48 -11.57 6.11
C CYS A 50 -9.61 -12.28 5.34
N MET A 51 -9.51 -12.32 4.01
CA MET A 51 -10.56 -12.85 3.15
C MET A 51 -10.58 -14.38 3.05
N ILE A 52 -9.51 -15.10 3.42
CA ILE A 52 -9.55 -16.57 3.55
C ILE A 52 -10.71 -16.99 4.45
N SER A 53 -10.94 -16.30 5.57
CA SER A 53 -12.04 -16.62 6.51
C SER A 53 -13.44 -16.49 5.89
N LYS A 54 -13.54 -15.88 4.70
CA LYS A 54 -14.76 -15.70 3.91
C LYS A 54 -14.76 -16.59 2.66
N ASN A 55 -13.85 -17.55 2.56
CA ASN A 55 -13.63 -18.40 1.38
C ASN A 55 -13.39 -17.61 0.09
N ILE A 56 -12.73 -16.44 0.20
CA ILE A 56 -12.31 -15.65 -0.97
C ILE A 56 -10.80 -15.50 -0.92
N ASN A 57 -10.11 -16.11 -1.88
CA ASN A 57 -8.67 -16.02 -2.00
C ASN A 57 -8.29 -14.86 -2.91
N LEU A 58 -8.02 -13.69 -2.31
CA LEU A 58 -7.63 -12.49 -3.06
C LEU A 58 -6.24 -12.59 -3.72
N SER A 59 -5.53 -13.71 -3.55
CA SER A 59 -4.28 -13.97 -4.26
C SER A 59 -4.44 -14.79 -5.54
N SER A 60 -5.63 -15.38 -5.76
CA SER A 60 -5.97 -16.23 -6.90
C SER A 60 -6.79 -15.47 -7.94
N TYR A 61 -6.42 -15.62 -9.21
CA TYR A 61 -7.18 -15.07 -10.33
C TYR A 61 -8.62 -15.58 -10.34
N ASP A 62 -8.80 -16.90 -10.32
CA ASP A 62 -10.12 -17.53 -10.45
C ASP A 62 -11.03 -17.12 -9.30
N SER A 63 -10.52 -17.15 -8.07
CA SER A 63 -11.29 -16.73 -6.90
C SER A 63 -11.73 -15.26 -6.98
N VAL A 64 -10.85 -14.34 -7.42
CA VAL A 64 -11.23 -12.92 -7.55
C VAL A 64 -12.16 -12.68 -8.73
N LYS A 65 -11.96 -13.36 -9.86
CA LYS A 65 -12.81 -13.29 -11.05
C LYS A 65 -14.25 -13.73 -10.71
N ASP A 66 -14.39 -14.87 -10.05
CA ASP A 66 -15.70 -15.42 -9.70
C ASP A 66 -16.44 -14.56 -8.68
N ASN A 67 -15.69 -13.83 -7.85
CA ASN A 67 -16.22 -12.91 -6.84
C ASN A 67 -16.15 -11.43 -7.25
N ALA A 68 -15.87 -11.11 -8.52
CA ALA A 68 -15.55 -9.75 -8.95
C ALA A 68 -16.68 -8.76 -8.66
N LYS A 69 -17.94 -9.13 -8.93
CA LYS A 69 -19.11 -8.28 -8.66
C LYS A 69 -19.32 -8.01 -7.15
N PRO A 70 -19.40 -9.03 -6.27
CA PRO A 70 -19.44 -8.80 -4.82
C PRO A 70 -18.29 -7.94 -4.29
N ILE A 71 -17.06 -8.20 -4.74
CA ILE A 71 -15.87 -7.42 -4.39
C ILE A 71 -16.07 -5.95 -4.80
N TYR A 72 -16.45 -5.68 -6.06
CA TYR A 72 -16.69 -4.34 -6.56
C TYR A 72 -17.78 -3.59 -5.76
N ILE A 73 -18.85 -4.26 -5.34
CA ILE A 73 -19.89 -3.63 -4.52
C ILE A 73 -19.31 -3.15 -3.18
N LYS A 74 -18.48 -3.96 -2.53
CA LYS A 74 -17.82 -3.58 -1.27
C LYS A 74 -16.80 -2.46 -1.45
N LEU A 75 -16.01 -2.55 -2.52
CA LEU A 75 -15.03 -1.52 -2.87
C LEU A 75 -15.71 -0.17 -3.17
N SER A 76 -16.76 -0.17 -4.01
CA SER A 76 -17.47 1.06 -4.41
C SER A 76 -18.17 1.76 -3.26
N ARG A 77 -18.56 1.02 -2.21
CA ARG A 77 -19.09 1.56 -0.95
C ARG A 77 -18.01 2.00 0.05
N LYS A 78 -16.73 1.86 -0.29
CA LYS A 78 -15.59 2.11 0.62
C LYS A 78 -15.66 1.28 1.91
N GLU A 79 -16.28 0.10 1.85
CA GLU A 79 -16.36 -0.83 2.99
C GLU A 79 -15.16 -1.80 3.04
N MET A 80 -14.39 -1.88 1.95
CA MET A 80 -13.26 -2.79 1.83
C MET A 80 -12.01 -2.09 1.25
N PRO A 81 -10.82 -2.32 1.83
CA PRO A 81 -10.63 -2.94 3.15
C PRO A 81 -11.08 -2.01 4.28
N PRO A 82 -11.50 -2.54 5.45
CA PRO A 82 -11.89 -1.72 6.60
C PRO A 82 -10.76 -0.78 7.05
N GLY A 83 -11.08 0.48 7.31
CA GLY A 83 -10.13 1.50 7.79
C GLY A 83 -9.26 2.15 6.71
N ASP A 84 -8.94 1.44 5.63
CA ASP A 84 -8.14 1.97 4.51
C ASP A 84 -8.76 1.63 3.14
N PRO A 85 -9.97 2.15 2.85
CA PRO A 85 -10.68 1.77 1.64
C PRO A 85 -9.92 2.20 0.39
N TRP A 86 -10.10 1.50 -0.74
CA TRP A 86 -9.42 1.83 -1.99
C TRP A 86 -9.69 3.28 -2.47
N SER A 87 -8.76 3.85 -3.25
CA SER A 87 -8.98 5.11 -3.96
C SER A 87 -10.01 4.95 -5.09
N ASP A 88 -10.59 6.05 -5.58
CA ASP A 88 -11.49 5.99 -6.73
C ASP A 88 -10.78 5.48 -7.99
N TYR A 89 -9.49 5.81 -8.12
CA TYR A 89 -8.63 5.31 -9.17
C TYR A 89 -8.52 3.77 -9.14
N GLN A 90 -8.20 3.19 -8.00
CA GLN A 90 -8.08 1.72 -7.85
C GLN A 90 -9.42 1.01 -8.11
N ILE A 91 -10.52 1.59 -7.62
CA ILE A 91 -11.87 1.08 -7.88
C ILE A 91 -12.19 1.15 -9.38
N GLY A 92 -11.83 2.26 -10.04
CA GLY A 92 -11.98 2.44 -11.48
C GLY A 92 -11.17 1.43 -12.28
N LEU A 93 -9.93 1.15 -11.85
CA LEU A 93 -9.07 0.14 -12.47
C LEU A 93 -9.68 -1.26 -12.36
N PHE A 94 -10.17 -1.64 -11.18
CA PHE A 94 -10.87 -2.91 -10.96
C PHE A 94 -12.16 -3.02 -11.77
N LYS A 95 -12.93 -1.93 -11.85
CA LYS A 95 -14.13 -1.86 -12.67
C LYS A 95 -13.81 -2.05 -14.15
N ARG A 96 -12.78 -1.37 -14.68
CA ARG A 96 -12.32 -1.53 -16.07
C ARG A 96 -11.87 -2.96 -16.36
N TRP A 97 -11.19 -3.60 -15.42
CA TRP A 97 -10.84 -5.03 -15.57
C TRP A 97 -12.09 -5.92 -15.62
N MET A 98 -13.07 -5.70 -14.74
CA MET A 98 -14.31 -6.46 -14.69
C MET A 98 -15.20 -6.25 -15.92
N ASP A 99 -15.36 -5.01 -16.36
CA ASP A 99 -16.26 -4.63 -17.45
C ASP A 99 -15.61 -4.67 -18.83
N GLY A 100 -14.28 -4.79 -18.89
CA GLY A 100 -13.49 -4.68 -20.11
C GLY A 100 -13.31 -3.22 -20.56
N ASP A 101 -12.70 -3.05 -21.72
CA ASP A 101 -12.39 -1.77 -22.37
C ASP A 101 -13.59 -1.10 -23.06
N GLY A 102 -14.82 -1.57 -22.84
CA GLY A 102 -16.03 -1.03 -23.46
C GLY A 102 -16.42 -1.69 -24.79
N HIS A 103 -15.62 -2.62 -25.31
CA HIS A 103 -15.91 -3.39 -26.53
C HIS A 103 -16.34 -4.84 -26.27
N GLY A 104 -16.53 -5.23 -25.01
CA GLY A 104 -17.26 -6.45 -24.63
C GLY A 104 -16.46 -7.76 -24.67
N GLU A 105 -15.31 -7.81 -25.34
CA GLU A 105 -14.57 -9.07 -25.57
C GLU A 105 -13.42 -9.32 -24.57
N ASN A 106 -13.01 -8.33 -23.79
CA ASN A 106 -11.79 -8.38 -22.97
C ASN A 106 -12.04 -8.17 -21.46
N LYS A 107 -12.93 -8.98 -20.87
CA LYS A 107 -13.26 -8.91 -19.43
C LYS A 107 -12.41 -9.86 -18.60
N CYS A 108 -12.05 -9.43 -17.41
CA CYS A 108 -11.29 -10.19 -16.43
C CYS A 108 -10.05 -10.88 -17.05
N LEU A 109 -9.24 -10.15 -17.82
CA LEU A 109 -8.06 -10.73 -18.48
C LEU A 109 -7.05 -11.22 -17.44
N LEU A 110 -6.48 -12.41 -17.65
CA LEU A 110 -5.44 -12.97 -16.78
C LEU A 110 -4.09 -12.24 -16.98
N GLY A 111 -3.68 -12.06 -18.23
CA GLY A 111 -2.39 -11.49 -18.61
C GLY A 111 -1.22 -12.45 -18.43
N ASP A 112 -0.04 -12.03 -18.86
CA ASP A 112 1.17 -12.83 -18.76
C ASP A 112 1.60 -13.08 -17.32
N VAL A 113 2.16 -14.27 -17.09
CA VAL A 113 2.70 -14.66 -15.79
C VAL A 113 3.81 -13.69 -15.36
N PRO A 114 3.79 -13.20 -14.11
CA PRO A 114 4.83 -12.31 -13.61
C PRO A 114 6.22 -12.90 -13.67
N SER A 115 7.20 -12.05 -13.98
CA SER A 115 8.60 -12.44 -14.08
C SER A 115 9.48 -11.55 -13.23
N ALA A 116 10.37 -12.16 -12.46
CA ALA A 116 11.36 -11.45 -11.68
C ALA A 116 12.45 -10.81 -12.57
N THR A 117 12.66 -11.35 -13.78
CA THR A 117 13.74 -10.94 -14.69
C THR A 117 13.28 -10.15 -15.90
N ASP A 118 11.97 -10.17 -16.20
CA ASP A 118 11.38 -9.41 -17.30
C ASP A 118 10.55 -8.26 -16.74
N TYR A 119 11.09 -7.03 -16.86
CA TYR A 119 10.47 -5.82 -16.36
C TYR A 119 9.07 -5.60 -16.94
N SER A 120 8.83 -5.98 -18.20
CA SER A 120 7.54 -5.78 -18.88
C SER A 120 6.43 -6.61 -18.23
N LYS A 121 6.78 -7.74 -17.60
CA LYS A 121 5.87 -8.69 -16.95
C LYS A 121 5.74 -8.50 -15.44
N LYS A 122 6.41 -7.51 -14.85
CA LYS A 122 6.26 -7.22 -13.42
C LYS A 122 4.88 -6.67 -13.10
N ILE A 123 4.42 -6.97 -11.88
CA ILE A 123 3.21 -6.41 -11.27
C ILE A 123 3.41 -4.90 -11.14
N ARG A 124 2.44 -4.13 -11.63
CA ARG A 124 2.39 -2.68 -11.47
C ARG A 124 1.65 -2.36 -10.18
N ASP A 125 2.38 -1.87 -9.20
CA ASP A 125 1.77 -1.53 -7.92
C ASP A 125 1.09 -0.17 -8.02
N ALA A 126 -0.19 -0.18 -8.42
CA ALA A 126 -0.98 1.04 -8.48
C ALA A 126 -0.85 1.83 -7.18
N PRO A 127 -0.63 3.15 -7.25
CA PRO A 127 -0.30 3.94 -6.10
C PRO A 127 -1.41 3.80 -5.07
N LEU A 128 -1.06 3.26 -3.91
CA LEU A 128 -1.92 3.24 -2.74
C LEU A 128 -2.15 4.70 -2.35
N ARG A 129 -3.40 5.19 -2.54
CA ARG A 129 -4.05 6.48 -2.16
C ARG A 129 -3.28 7.82 -2.08
N TYR A 130 -1.97 7.82 -1.94
CA TYR A 130 -1.12 8.95 -1.64
C TYR A 130 -0.13 9.16 -2.77
N GLN A 131 -0.64 9.69 -3.87
CA GLN A 131 0.19 10.52 -4.73
C GLN A 131 0.38 11.84 -4.01
N PHE A 132 1.49 11.98 -3.31
CA PHE A 132 2.03 13.31 -3.09
C PHE A 132 2.50 13.83 -4.44
N PRO A 133 2.26 15.10 -4.78
CA PRO A 133 2.91 15.70 -5.94
C PRO A 133 4.43 15.49 -5.83
N GLU A 134 5.11 15.25 -6.95
CA GLU A 134 6.58 15.03 -6.97
C GLU A 134 7.32 16.12 -6.18
N THR A 135 6.78 17.34 -6.23
CA THR A 135 7.15 18.47 -5.38
C THR A 135 5.97 18.86 -4.48
N LEU A 136 6.17 18.78 -3.17
CA LEU A 136 5.22 19.32 -2.21
C LEU A 136 5.30 20.86 -2.22
N PRO A 137 4.18 21.59 -2.36
CA PRO A 137 4.15 23.05 -2.21
C PRO A 137 4.85 23.47 -0.91
N ASP A 138 5.57 24.59 -0.89
CA ASP A 138 6.35 25.00 0.30
C ASP A 138 5.49 25.21 1.56
N ASP A 139 4.20 25.51 1.37
CA ASP A 139 3.18 25.67 2.40
C ASP A 139 2.43 24.38 2.76
N PHE A 140 2.78 23.24 2.16
CA PHE A 140 2.15 21.96 2.49
C PHE A 140 2.54 21.48 3.90
N ILE A 141 1.55 21.49 4.79
CA ILE A 141 1.62 20.99 6.17
C ILE A 141 0.94 19.61 6.24
N PRO A 142 1.70 18.51 6.28
CA PRO A 142 1.12 17.19 6.45
C PRO A 142 0.53 17.00 7.84
N THR A 143 -0.60 16.30 7.93
CA THR A 143 -1.21 15.88 9.21
C THR A 143 -1.02 14.39 9.43
N PHE A 144 -1.11 13.93 10.68
CA PHE A 144 -0.93 12.51 10.97
C PHE A 144 -1.97 11.64 10.26
N TYR A 145 -3.26 11.93 10.45
CA TYR A 145 -4.34 11.11 9.91
C TYR A 145 -4.42 11.14 8.40
N GLN A 146 -4.16 12.29 7.79
CA GLN A 146 -4.26 12.42 6.34
C GLN A 146 -2.97 12.09 5.63
N ASN A 147 -1.79 12.11 6.24
CA ASN A 147 -0.54 11.99 5.46
C ASN A 147 0.47 11.04 6.04
N ILE A 148 0.46 10.74 7.34
CA ILE A 148 1.48 9.90 7.99
C ILE A 148 0.96 8.50 8.27
N LYS A 149 -0.22 8.40 8.88
CA LYS A 149 -0.89 7.13 9.15
C LYS A 149 -0.98 6.25 7.88
N PRO A 150 -1.33 6.78 6.69
CA PRO A 150 -1.34 5.99 5.46
C PRO A 150 0.05 5.52 4.98
N LEU A 151 1.13 6.25 5.30
CA LEU A 151 2.48 5.78 4.99
C LEU A 151 2.81 4.52 5.81
N PHE A 152 2.27 4.44 7.01
CA PHE A 152 2.40 3.29 7.88
C PHE A 152 1.44 2.14 7.53
N THR A 153 0.36 2.35 6.77
CA THR A 153 -0.53 1.24 6.34
C THR A 153 0.13 0.34 5.30
N VAL A 154 1.14 0.84 4.59
CA VAL A 154 1.92 0.02 3.65
C VAL A 154 3.12 -0.66 4.30
N CYS A 155 3.50 -0.20 5.50
CA CYS A 155 4.41 -0.94 6.34
C CYS A 155 3.60 -2.04 7.00
N ASP A 156 4.10 -3.28 6.99
CA ASP A 156 3.44 -4.34 7.74
C ASP A 156 3.40 -3.93 9.22
N GLN A 157 2.18 -3.67 9.71
CA GLN A 157 1.89 -3.20 11.07
C GLN A 157 2.54 -4.09 12.13
N LYS A 158 2.78 -5.36 11.78
CA LYS A 158 3.47 -6.32 12.61
C LYS A 158 4.87 -5.85 13.00
N PHE A 159 5.63 -5.23 12.09
CA PHE A 159 6.99 -4.75 12.38
C PHE A 159 6.99 -3.57 13.34
N GLY A 160 6.05 -2.63 13.21
CA GLY A 160 5.95 -1.50 14.14
C GLY A 160 5.82 -1.95 15.60
N LYS A 161 4.93 -2.93 15.83
CA LYS A 161 4.66 -3.45 17.17
C LYS A 161 5.74 -4.40 17.68
N GLU A 162 6.23 -5.32 16.85
CA GLU A 162 7.21 -6.34 17.26
C GLU A 162 8.63 -5.77 17.40
N ASP A 163 9.07 -4.95 16.44
CA ASP A 163 10.45 -4.47 16.40
C ASP A 163 10.67 -3.17 17.19
N TYR A 164 9.63 -2.34 17.32
CA TYR A 164 9.76 -1.00 17.91
C TYR A 164 8.84 -0.76 19.10
N GLN A 165 7.94 -1.70 19.43
CA GLN A 165 6.92 -1.53 20.49
C GLN A 165 6.05 -0.28 20.28
N VAL A 166 5.74 0.03 19.02
CA VAL A 166 4.95 1.18 18.62
C VAL A 166 3.72 0.70 17.88
N ASP A 167 2.54 1.08 18.35
CA ASP A 167 1.36 1.03 17.51
C ASP A 167 1.43 2.17 16.49
N ILE A 168 1.81 1.84 15.25
CA ILE A 168 2.00 2.84 14.18
C ILE A 168 0.70 3.52 13.75
N MET A 169 -0.44 3.04 14.23
CA MET A 169 -1.76 3.65 14.02
C MET A 169 -2.13 4.64 15.13
N ASP A 170 -1.37 4.67 16.22
CA ASP A 170 -1.54 5.57 17.36
C ASP A 170 -0.71 6.85 17.16
N TYR A 171 -1.42 7.98 17.07
CA TYR A 171 -0.81 9.30 16.87
C TYR A 171 0.23 9.64 17.93
N GLU A 172 -0.09 9.46 19.21
CA GLU A 172 0.77 9.89 20.31
C GLU A 172 2.03 9.03 20.37
N GLN A 173 1.91 7.72 20.10
CA GLN A 173 3.07 6.84 20.06
C GLN A 173 4.02 7.22 18.92
N VAL A 174 3.52 7.44 17.70
CA VAL A 174 4.34 7.84 16.56
C VAL A 174 4.96 9.22 16.80
N ARG A 175 4.21 10.18 17.36
CA ARG A 175 4.71 11.51 17.71
C ARG A 175 5.82 11.44 18.76
N ASN A 176 5.68 10.60 19.77
CA ASN A 176 6.71 10.43 20.79
C ASN A 176 8.01 9.85 20.21
N GLN A 177 7.93 8.93 19.26
CA GLN A 177 9.10 8.46 18.51
C GLN A 177 9.73 9.57 17.66
N ALA A 178 8.92 10.38 16.98
CA ALA A 178 9.41 11.53 16.22
C ALA A 178 10.13 12.57 17.09
N LYS A 179 9.61 12.86 18.29
CA LYS A 179 10.29 13.75 19.26
C LYS A 179 11.65 13.21 19.70
N LYS A 180 11.74 11.90 19.98
CA LYS A 180 13.02 11.24 20.31
C LYS A 180 14.03 11.37 19.16
N HIS A 181 13.59 11.19 17.92
CA HIS A 181 14.41 11.42 16.73
C HIS A 181 14.95 12.86 16.69
N VAL A 182 14.10 13.87 16.86
CA VAL A 182 14.51 15.29 16.88
C VAL A 182 15.49 15.60 18.00
N GLN A 183 15.36 14.92 19.15
CA GLN A 183 16.27 15.06 20.30
C GLN A 183 17.61 14.33 20.12
N GLY A 184 17.82 13.63 19.00
CA GLY A 184 19.03 12.86 18.75
C GLY A 184 19.16 11.60 19.61
N ASP A 185 18.03 11.05 20.07
CA ASP A 185 18.03 9.76 20.77
C ASP A 185 18.60 8.67 19.84
N LYS A 186 19.59 7.93 20.36
CA LYS A 186 20.31 6.86 19.65
C LYS A 186 19.65 5.49 19.83
N ASN A 187 18.61 5.39 20.65
CA ASN A 187 17.84 4.16 20.80
C ASN A 187 17.13 3.78 19.49
N LYS A 188 16.85 2.48 19.34
CA LYS A 188 16.07 1.95 18.20
C LYS A 188 14.74 2.69 18.11
N ASN A 189 14.45 3.24 16.94
CA ASN A 189 13.32 4.15 16.73
C ASN A 189 12.87 4.03 15.28
N ILE A 190 11.60 3.74 15.07
CA ILE A 190 11.05 3.52 13.72
C ILE A 190 11.20 4.74 12.82
N ILE A 191 11.14 5.95 13.38
CA ILE A 191 11.34 7.20 12.64
C ILE A 191 12.81 7.35 12.20
N ASN A 192 13.76 7.09 13.11
CA ASN A 192 15.19 7.05 12.77
C ASN A 192 15.42 6.07 11.60
N ASP A 193 14.86 4.88 11.70
CA ASP A 193 15.14 3.82 10.75
C ASP A 193 14.48 4.08 9.38
N ILE A 194 13.29 4.69 9.33
CA ILE A 194 12.69 5.15 8.07
C ILE A 194 13.52 6.26 7.42
N VAL A 195 13.88 7.29 8.18
CA VAL A 195 14.63 8.45 7.66
C VAL A 195 16.01 8.03 7.13
N ASN A 196 16.65 7.05 7.77
CA ASN A 196 17.96 6.54 7.38
C ASN A 196 17.94 5.34 6.41
N ASN A 197 16.78 4.99 5.84
CA ASN A 197 16.60 3.85 4.92
C ASN A 197 17.00 2.49 5.52
N VAL A 198 16.86 2.33 6.83
CA VAL A 198 17.03 1.06 7.53
C VAL A 198 15.72 0.28 7.55
N PHE A 199 14.58 0.97 7.53
CA PHE A 199 13.24 0.37 7.57
C PHE A 199 12.32 0.84 6.42
N PRO A 200 11.54 -0.08 5.83
CA PRO A 200 11.57 -1.52 6.03
C PRO A 200 12.81 -2.13 5.35
N THR A 201 13.20 -3.32 5.79
CA THR A 201 14.32 -4.04 5.18
C THR A 201 13.94 -4.50 3.76
N GLY A 202 14.75 -4.16 2.76
CA GLY A 202 14.56 -4.57 1.37
C GLY A 202 14.00 -3.46 0.48
N SER A 203 12.87 -2.86 0.86
CA SER A 203 12.17 -1.86 0.04
C SER A 203 12.24 -0.46 0.66
N GLN A 204 13.09 0.41 0.12
CA GLN A 204 13.23 1.77 0.64
C GLN A 204 11.94 2.57 0.47
N TRP A 205 11.63 3.44 1.44
CA TRP A 205 10.54 4.40 1.28
C TRP A 205 10.82 5.35 0.11
N PRO A 206 9.82 5.64 -0.74
CA PRO A 206 9.94 6.68 -1.75
C PRO A 206 10.39 8.00 -1.13
N SER A 207 11.24 8.74 -1.84
CA SER A 207 11.76 10.05 -1.40
C SER A 207 10.65 11.00 -0.98
N THR A 208 9.53 11.01 -1.72
CA THR A 208 8.37 11.85 -1.44
C THR A 208 7.77 11.54 -0.08
N TRP A 209 7.71 10.28 0.33
CA TRP A 209 7.15 9.88 1.62
C TRP A 209 8.04 10.24 2.79
N LYS A 210 9.37 10.10 2.62
CA LYS A 210 10.34 10.60 3.60
C LYS A 210 10.22 12.12 3.75
N ASN A 211 10.01 12.84 2.65
CA ASN A 211 9.80 14.30 2.69
C ASN A 211 8.53 14.68 3.46
N VAL A 212 7.43 13.94 3.26
CA VAL A 212 6.17 14.13 4.02
C VAL A 212 6.40 13.87 5.50
N LEU A 213 7.04 12.75 5.85
CA LEU A 213 7.35 12.41 7.24
C LEU A 213 8.22 13.50 7.90
N ASN A 214 9.31 13.90 7.23
CA ASN A 214 10.20 14.96 7.72
C ASN A 214 9.48 16.29 7.90
N ARG A 215 8.56 16.65 6.99
CA ARG A 215 7.73 17.85 7.14
C ARG A 215 6.79 17.71 8.33
N TRP A 216 6.10 16.59 8.51
CA TRP A 216 5.23 16.38 9.67
C TRP A 216 6.01 16.47 10.97
N ILE A 217 7.18 15.84 11.06
CA ILE A 217 8.08 15.97 12.22
C ILE A 217 8.42 17.44 12.46
N LYS A 218 8.84 18.16 11.42
CA LYS A 218 9.20 19.59 11.50
C LYS A 218 8.07 20.48 12.02
N TYR A 219 6.81 20.18 11.68
CA TYR A 219 5.66 21.00 12.08
C TYR A 219 5.04 20.54 13.40
N ASP A 220 4.84 19.25 13.60
CA ASP A 220 4.04 18.68 14.69
C ASP A 220 4.85 18.29 15.94
N CYS A 221 6.17 18.16 15.77
CA CYS A 221 7.12 17.90 16.87
C CYS A 221 7.93 19.13 17.28
N LYS A 222 7.52 20.34 16.87
CA LYS A 222 8.11 21.57 17.43
C LYS A 222 7.92 21.59 18.94
N ILE A 223 9.02 21.83 19.64
CA ILE A 223 9.04 21.88 21.10
C ILE A 223 8.15 23.03 21.57
N GLY A 224 7.12 22.72 22.36
CA GLY A 224 6.25 23.71 22.99
C GLY A 224 4.96 24.08 22.24
N GLU A 225 4.73 23.55 21.03
CA GLU A 225 3.50 23.83 20.25
C GLU A 225 2.45 22.71 20.39
N VAL A 226 1.17 23.11 20.34
CA VAL A 226 0.01 22.21 20.33
C VAL A 226 0.00 21.43 19.01
N PRO A 227 -0.31 20.12 19.02
CA PRO A 227 -0.55 19.32 17.82
C PRO A 227 -1.40 20.02 16.75
N ILE A 228 -0.92 20.00 15.50
CA ILE A 228 -1.71 20.52 14.39
C ILE A 228 -2.84 19.53 14.09
N GLY A 229 -4.10 19.99 14.17
CA GLY A 229 -5.29 19.17 13.88
C GLY A 229 -5.98 18.54 15.09
N GLN A 230 -5.63 18.95 16.32
CA GLN A 230 -6.40 18.65 17.54
C GLN A 230 -7.43 19.74 17.90
N GLU A 231 -7.65 20.74 17.05
CA GLU A 231 -8.74 21.70 17.27
C GLU A 231 -10.11 21.01 17.05
N SER A 232 -10.60 20.43 18.15
CA SER A 232 -11.97 19.97 18.43
C SER A 232 -12.59 18.97 17.43
N LEU A 233 -12.43 17.67 17.71
CA LEU A 233 -13.52 16.71 17.50
C LEU A 233 -14.57 16.89 18.60
#